data_AF-A0A293MWU8-F1
#
_entry.id   AF-A0A293MWU8-F1
#
_cell.length_a   1.000
_cell.length_b   1.000
_cell.length_c   1.000
_cell.angle_alpha   90.00
_cell.angle_beta   90.00
_cell.angle_gamma   90.00
#
_symmetry.space_group_name_H-M   'P 1'
#
loop_
_entity.id
_entity.type
_entity.pdbx_description
1 polymer ?
#
loop_
_entity_poly.entity_id
_entity_poly.type
_entity_poly.pdbx_seq_one_letter_code
_entity_poly.pdbx_strand_id
1 'polypeptide(L)'
;MHLGFYVCVFRSVSRVRFWYISMVSCYRIGEKKNCQWKESSAEDIPMSYDIWMVNGNPSSSSHNVFEYQFSFEQQGSLERVLLFLVLYLILTCLQIYAALRQHHLVTRLFTAALTLQLLSFLWTITHLAFFAWDGVGINTLGIVGDVTYMLSQSVFMLLLLLLAKGWAITRTELTWKPVLFCIWLIYSCIQILLYIWNMTEVDVIEEIDEYQTYPGWISLCFRLIVTAWFLSELRSTMVDENDHRKLRFYLHFGAGMLCWFVYLPVVALIALQVSALWRQKFILGISSCADFLAYAIVTHLLWPTRSQQYFQLKSVVDPGDELEELNEAPQNVQQRTRKV
;
A
#
# COMPACT_ATOMS: atom_id res chain seq x y z
N MET A 1 -19.64 14.84 -41.31
CA MET A 1 -20.05 15.68 -40.17
C MET A 1 -18.85 16.56 -39.84
N HIS A 2 -18.94 17.88 -40.00
CA HIS A 2 -17.82 18.77 -39.70
C HIS A 2 -17.52 18.71 -38.20
N LEU A 3 -16.30 18.29 -37.82
CA LEU A 3 -15.78 18.49 -36.46
C LEU A 3 -15.65 20.00 -36.24
N GLY A 4 -16.62 20.59 -35.55
CA GLY A 4 -16.47 21.90 -34.94
C GLY A 4 -15.91 21.71 -33.53
N PHE A 5 -14.76 22.33 -33.22
CA PHE A 5 -14.29 22.43 -31.85
C PHE A 5 -15.14 23.48 -31.13
N TYR A 6 -15.97 23.04 -30.18
CA TYR A 6 -16.75 23.95 -29.33
C TYR A 6 -16.10 24.02 -27.95
N VAL A 7 -15.61 25.19 -27.57
CA VAL A 7 -15.09 25.45 -26.22
C VAL A 7 -16.23 26.01 -25.37
N CYS A 8 -16.77 25.19 -24.47
CA CYS A 8 -17.78 25.62 -23.50
C CYS A 8 -17.10 26.03 -22.19
N VAL A 9 -17.18 27.32 -21.84
CA VAL A 9 -16.64 27.83 -20.58
C VAL A 9 -17.75 27.87 -19.54
N PHE A 10 -17.68 27.00 -18.55
CA PHE A 10 -18.56 27.07 -17.38
C PHE A 10 -18.01 28.11 -16.41
N ARG A 11 -18.72 29.24 -16.24
CA ARG A 11 -18.31 30.29 -15.30
C ARG A 11 -18.39 29.75 -13.87
N SER A 12 -17.23 29.64 -13.22
CA SER A 12 -17.10 29.13 -11.86
C SER A 12 -17.90 29.97 -10.86
N VAL A 13 -18.84 29.31 -10.18
CA VAL A 13 -19.32 29.68 -8.85
C VAL A 13 -18.45 28.88 -7.89
N SER A 14 -18.04 29.42 -6.75
CA SER A 14 -17.05 28.94 -5.78
C SER A 14 -17.26 27.55 -5.14
N ARG A 15 -17.96 26.63 -5.79
CA ARG A 15 -18.39 25.32 -5.28
C ARG A 15 -18.14 24.22 -6.31
N VAL A 16 -17.73 23.05 -5.84
CA VAL A 16 -17.59 21.82 -6.61
C VAL A 16 -18.95 21.39 -7.19
N ARG A 17 -18.98 20.92 -8.43
CA ARG A 17 -20.20 20.46 -9.11
C ARG A 17 -19.90 19.23 -9.97
N PHE A 18 -20.87 18.32 -10.02
CA PHE A 18 -20.91 17.25 -11.00
C PHE A 18 -21.55 17.75 -12.30
N TRP A 19 -20.99 17.34 -13.43
CA TRP A 19 -21.52 17.62 -14.75
C TRP A 19 -21.84 16.30 -15.44
N TYR A 20 -23.03 16.21 -16.00
CA TYR A 20 -23.47 15.06 -16.78
C TYR A 20 -23.82 15.53 -18.18
N ILE A 21 -23.39 14.76 -19.18
CA ILE A 21 -23.72 15.01 -20.58
C ILE A 21 -24.68 13.90 -21.01
N SER A 22 -25.90 14.28 -21.39
CA SER A 22 -26.89 13.38 -21.95
C SER A 22 -27.07 13.71 -23.43
N MET A 23 -26.87 12.71 -24.29
CA MET A 23 -27.09 12.82 -25.73
C MET A 23 -28.47 12.24 -26.06
N VAL A 24 -29.32 13.04 -26.69
CA VAL A 24 -30.69 12.65 -27.05
C VAL A 24 -30.87 12.76 -28.57
N SER A 25 -31.31 11.68 -29.19
CA SER A 25 -31.56 11.59 -30.62
C SER A 25 -32.84 12.34 -30.99
N CYS A 26 -32.71 13.58 -31.48
CA CYS A 26 -33.85 14.42 -31.84
C CYS A 26 -33.59 15.24 -33.12
N TYR A 27 -34.66 15.53 -33.85
CA TYR A 27 -34.63 16.39 -35.03
C TYR A 27 -35.68 17.50 -34.90
N ARG A 28 -35.45 18.61 -35.60
CA ARG A 28 -36.31 19.80 -35.52
C ARG A 28 -37.25 19.87 -36.71
N ILE A 29 -38.56 19.96 -36.46
CA ILE A 29 -39.59 20.13 -37.49
C ILE A 29 -40.18 21.54 -37.40
N GLY A 30 -40.36 22.19 -38.56
CA GLY A 30 -41.04 23.48 -38.70
C GLY A 30 -40.12 24.64 -39.09
N GLU A 31 -40.69 25.72 -39.62
CA GLU A 31 -39.95 26.90 -40.07
C GLU A 31 -40.01 28.06 -39.07
N LYS A 32 -38.90 28.79 -38.97
CA LYS A 32 -38.73 30.05 -38.21
C LYS A 32 -39.15 29.93 -36.74
N LYS A 33 -40.35 30.40 -36.36
CA LYS A 33 -40.81 30.50 -34.96
C LYS A 33 -41.62 29.29 -34.48
N ASN A 34 -42.05 28.40 -35.38
CA ASN A 34 -42.85 27.21 -35.04
C ASN A 34 -42.00 25.93 -35.13
N CYS A 35 -40.80 25.96 -34.55
CA CYS A 35 -39.93 24.78 -34.52
C CYS A 35 -40.23 23.91 -33.29
N GLN A 36 -40.51 22.63 -33.50
CA GLN A 36 -40.67 21.63 -32.44
C GLN A 36 -39.61 20.53 -32.58
N TRP A 37 -39.05 20.11 -31.44
CA TRP A 37 -38.18 18.94 -31.36
C TRP A 37 -39.05 17.68 -31.37
N LYS A 38 -38.74 16.74 -32.27
CA LYS A 38 -39.30 15.39 -32.24
C LYS A 38 -38.19 14.38 -32.02
N GLU A 39 -38.55 13.33 -31.29
CA GLU A 39 -37.71 12.16 -31.10
C GLU A 39 -37.46 11.50 -32.45
N SER A 40 -36.19 11.18 -32.70
CA SER A 40 -35.82 10.41 -33.87
C SER A 40 -36.08 8.93 -33.60
N SER A 41 -36.87 8.28 -34.45
CA SER A 41 -37.16 6.85 -34.38
C SER A 41 -36.03 5.97 -34.94
N ALA A 42 -34.87 6.56 -35.27
CA ALA A 42 -33.71 5.81 -35.71
C ALA A 42 -32.99 5.24 -34.48
N GLU A 43 -33.05 3.92 -34.31
CA GLU A 43 -32.52 3.22 -33.14
C GLU A 43 -30.99 3.27 -33.05
N ASP A 44 -30.29 3.40 -34.18
CA ASP A 44 -28.81 3.41 -34.23
C ASP A 44 -28.28 4.58 -35.06
N ILE A 45 -27.99 5.70 -34.39
CA ILE A 45 -27.23 6.81 -35.01
C ILE A 45 -25.78 6.70 -34.54
N PRO A 46 -24.83 6.26 -35.38
CA PRO A 46 -23.43 6.20 -35.00
C PRO A 46 -22.90 7.62 -34.80
N MET A 47 -22.64 7.99 -33.54
CA MET A 47 -22.11 9.29 -33.15
C MET A 47 -20.69 9.12 -32.61
N SER A 48 -19.72 9.73 -33.29
CA SER A 48 -18.35 9.87 -32.80
C SER A 48 -18.21 11.25 -32.17
N TYR A 49 -17.79 11.28 -30.90
CA TYR A 49 -17.53 12.51 -30.16
C TYR A 49 -16.19 12.38 -29.42
N ASP A 50 -15.55 13.52 -29.19
CA ASP A 50 -14.36 13.65 -28.36
C ASP A 50 -14.59 14.82 -27.41
N ILE A 51 -14.57 14.53 -26.11
CA ILE A 51 -14.90 15.50 -25.06
C ILE A 51 -13.68 15.60 -24.14
N TRP A 52 -13.01 16.75 -24.22
CA TRP A 52 -11.90 17.08 -23.34
C TRP A 52 -12.35 18.07 -22.26
N MET A 53 -12.39 17.61 -21.00
CA MET A 53 -12.79 18.41 -19.85
C MET A 53 -11.54 18.73 -19.02
N VAL A 54 -11.31 20.03 -18.79
CA VAL A 54 -10.14 20.52 -18.06
C VAL A 54 -10.52 21.58 -17.03
N ASN A 55 -9.71 21.70 -15.98
CA ASN A 55 -9.86 22.74 -14.98
C ASN A 55 -9.19 24.03 -15.44
N GLY A 56 -10.00 25.03 -15.77
CA GLY A 56 -9.53 26.36 -16.16
C GLY A 56 -9.73 26.65 -17.65
N ASN A 57 -9.13 27.74 -18.11
CA ASN A 57 -9.27 28.16 -19.50
C ASN A 57 -8.24 27.41 -20.38
N PRO A 58 -8.66 26.57 -21.34
CA PRO A 58 -7.74 25.84 -22.22
C PRO A 58 -6.91 26.77 -23.13
N SER A 59 -7.37 27.99 -23.39
CA SER A 59 -6.63 28.98 -24.18
C SER A 59 -5.56 29.74 -23.39
N SER A 60 -5.49 29.56 -22.07
CA SER A 60 -4.50 30.21 -21.22
C SER A 60 -3.21 29.38 -21.14
N SER A 61 -2.06 30.01 -21.38
CA SER A 61 -0.75 29.35 -21.26
C SER A 61 -0.31 29.09 -19.82
N SER A 62 -0.91 29.76 -18.83
CA SER A 62 -0.56 29.63 -17.41
C SER A 62 -1.59 28.78 -16.65
N HIS A 63 -1.60 27.48 -16.90
CA HIS A 63 -2.41 26.53 -16.13
C HIS A 63 -1.56 25.83 -15.06
N ASN A 64 -2.20 25.46 -13.94
CA ASN A 64 -1.56 24.67 -12.90
C ASN A 64 -1.51 23.19 -13.32
N VAL A 65 -0.32 22.67 -13.63
CA VAL A 65 -0.12 21.28 -14.09
C VAL A 65 -0.66 20.26 -13.08
N PHE A 66 -0.64 20.56 -11.78
CA PHE A 66 -1.12 19.66 -10.73
C PHE A 66 -2.64 19.57 -10.62
N GLU A 67 -3.37 20.47 -11.26
CA GLU A 67 -4.83 20.54 -11.18
C GLU A 67 -5.52 20.49 -12.54
N TYR A 68 -4.84 20.86 -13.62
CA TYR A 68 -5.45 21.10 -14.94
C TYR A 68 -6.23 19.90 -15.50
N GLN A 69 -5.63 18.72 -15.49
CA GLN A 69 -6.26 17.48 -15.98
C GLN A 69 -6.96 16.67 -14.88
N PHE A 70 -6.73 17.00 -13.61
CA PHE A 70 -7.17 16.16 -12.49
C PHE A 70 -8.60 16.49 -12.07
N SER A 71 -9.46 15.47 -11.94
CA SER A 71 -10.77 15.66 -11.32
C SER A 71 -10.63 16.18 -9.89
N PHE A 72 -11.69 16.81 -9.35
CA PHE A 72 -11.63 17.36 -7.99
C PHE A 72 -11.16 16.32 -6.97
N GLU A 73 -11.57 15.07 -7.09
CA GLU A 73 -11.19 13.97 -6.19
C GLU A 73 -9.73 13.56 -6.34
N GLN A 74 -9.18 13.64 -7.56
CA GLN A 74 -7.81 13.25 -7.86
C GLN A 74 -6.79 14.36 -7.60
N GLN A 75 -7.21 15.63 -7.52
CA GLN A 75 -6.34 16.76 -7.19
C GLN A 75 -5.57 16.52 -5.87
N GLY A 76 -4.26 16.78 -5.88
CA GLY A 76 -3.38 16.48 -4.74
C GLY A 76 -2.74 15.09 -4.80
N SER A 77 -3.12 14.24 -5.77
CA SER A 77 -2.55 12.89 -5.89
C SER A 77 -1.08 12.89 -6.27
N LEU A 78 -0.68 13.77 -7.18
CA LEU A 78 0.70 13.86 -7.63
C LEU A 78 1.59 14.38 -6.50
N GLU A 79 1.16 15.43 -5.79
CA GLU A 79 1.85 16.01 -4.64
C GLU A 79 2.00 15.00 -3.50
N ARG A 80 0.94 14.24 -3.19
CA ARG A 80 0.98 13.14 -2.22
C ARG A 80 2.02 12.09 -2.62
N VAL A 81 1.95 11.59 -3.86
CA VAL A 81 2.88 10.56 -4.35
C VAL A 81 4.32 11.06 -4.33
N LEU A 82 4.57 12.31 -4.72
CA LEU A 82 5.89 12.93 -4.72
C LEU A 82 6.44 13.09 -3.28
N LEU A 83 5.61 13.55 -2.35
CA LEU A 83 5.96 13.63 -0.93
C LEU A 83 6.40 12.27 -0.39
N PHE A 84 5.57 11.23 -0.55
CA PHE A 84 5.89 9.90 -0.05
C PHE A 84 7.07 9.27 -0.80
N LEU A 85 7.24 9.52 -2.10
CA LEU A 85 8.41 9.07 -2.85
C LEU A 85 9.71 9.59 -2.20
N VAL A 86 9.78 10.89 -1.88
CA VAL A 86 10.94 11.47 -1.20
C VAL A 86 11.16 10.84 0.18
N LEU A 87 10.10 10.68 0.96
CA LEU A 87 10.20 10.08 2.28
C LEU A 87 10.67 8.61 2.22
N TYR A 88 10.15 7.81 1.29
CA TYR A 88 10.57 6.42 1.08
C TYR A 88 11.98 6.30 0.49
N LEU A 89 12.43 7.26 -0.32
CA LEU A 89 13.84 7.33 -0.75
C LEU A 89 14.77 7.49 0.46
N ILE A 90 14.44 8.40 1.39
CA ILE A 90 15.22 8.59 2.63
C ILE A 90 15.26 7.30 3.46
N LEU A 91 14.11 6.64 3.70
CA LEU A 91 14.09 5.36 4.40
C LEU A 91 14.89 4.28 3.68
N THR A 92 14.82 4.23 2.35
CA THR A 92 15.54 3.22 1.56
C THR A 92 17.05 3.42 1.69
N CYS A 93 17.54 4.66 1.65
CA CYS A 93 18.95 4.95 1.91
C CYS A 93 19.38 4.50 3.31
N LEU A 94 18.58 4.80 4.34
CA LEU A 94 18.82 4.35 5.71
C LEU A 94 18.83 2.81 5.82
N GLN A 95 17.90 2.16 5.12
CA GLN A 95 17.77 0.71 5.12
C GLN A 95 18.91 0.02 4.36
N ILE A 96 19.39 0.58 3.25
CA ILE A 96 20.56 0.07 2.53
C ILE A 96 21.78 0.13 3.46
N TYR A 97 21.99 1.26 4.15
CA TYR A 97 23.07 1.37 5.13
C TYR A 97 22.98 0.30 6.24
N ALA A 98 21.77 0.04 6.76
CA ALA A 98 21.53 -1.00 7.74
C ALA A 98 21.79 -2.41 7.17
N ALA A 99 21.28 -2.70 5.97
CA ALA A 99 21.40 -3.99 5.29
C ALA A 99 22.85 -4.34 4.94
N LEU A 100 23.68 -3.35 4.59
CA LEU A 100 25.12 -3.55 4.36
C LEU A 100 25.87 -3.96 5.63
N ARG A 101 25.35 -3.63 6.81
CA ARG A 101 25.96 -3.97 8.11
C ARG A 101 25.36 -5.24 8.74
N GLN A 102 24.23 -5.72 8.22
CA GLN A 102 23.47 -6.81 8.83
C GLN A 102 23.01 -7.82 7.78
N HIS A 103 23.60 -9.03 7.81
CA HIS A 103 23.26 -10.11 6.88
C HIS A 103 22.14 -11.05 7.41
N HIS A 104 21.12 -10.49 8.06
CA HIS A 104 19.98 -11.27 8.57
C HIS A 104 18.84 -11.39 7.54
N LEU A 105 18.17 -12.54 7.54
CA LEU A 105 17.04 -12.81 6.62
C LEU A 105 15.86 -11.85 6.85
N VAL A 106 15.61 -11.45 8.10
CA VAL A 106 14.60 -10.43 8.45
C VAL A 106 14.89 -9.09 7.79
N THR A 107 16.15 -8.63 7.86
CA THR A 107 16.60 -7.39 7.22
C THR A 107 16.47 -7.47 5.70
N ARG A 108 16.75 -8.65 5.09
CA ARG A 108 16.57 -8.87 3.65
C ARG A 108 15.10 -8.83 3.23
N LEU A 109 14.20 -9.47 3.99
CA LEU A 109 12.75 -9.43 3.73
C LEU A 109 12.19 -8.02 3.85
N PHE A 110 12.60 -7.28 4.89
CA PHE A 110 12.21 -5.88 5.05
C PHE A 110 12.73 -5.00 3.92
N THR A 111 13.99 -5.22 3.50
CA THR A 111 14.57 -4.50 2.35
C THR A 111 13.79 -4.81 1.07
N ALA A 112 13.41 -6.06 0.84
CA ALA A 112 12.59 -6.45 -0.31
C ALA A 112 11.21 -5.75 -0.30
N ALA A 113 10.52 -5.73 0.85
CA ALA A 113 9.25 -5.01 1.00
C ALA A 113 9.43 -3.51 0.68
N LEU A 114 10.44 -2.87 1.25
CA LEU A 114 10.72 -1.45 1.05
C LEU A 114 11.08 -1.13 -0.41
N THR A 115 11.85 -1.99 -1.08
CA THR A 115 12.18 -1.83 -2.51
C THR A 115 10.96 -1.97 -3.40
N LEU A 116 10.04 -2.90 -3.09
CA LEU A 116 8.77 -3.05 -3.80
C LEU A 116 7.89 -1.81 -3.60
N GLN A 117 7.87 -1.25 -2.38
CA GLN A 117 7.11 -0.03 -2.09
C GLN A 117 7.66 1.16 -2.91
N LEU A 118 8.99 1.31 -2.97
CA LEU A 118 9.62 2.35 -3.77
C LEU A 118 9.31 2.17 -5.26
N LEU A 119 9.39 0.95 -5.75
CA LEU A 119 9.10 0.61 -7.14
C LEU A 119 7.64 0.95 -7.50
N SER A 120 6.69 0.63 -6.61
CA SER A 120 5.28 1.03 -6.78
C SER A 120 5.14 2.55 -6.96
N PHE A 121 5.74 3.37 -6.07
CA PHE A 121 5.68 4.82 -6.22
C PHE A 121 6.30 5.33 -7.53
N LEU A 122 7.37 4.69 -8.02
CA LEU A 122 7.97 5.04 -9.32
C LEU A 122 7.02 4.76 -10.50
N TRP A 123 6.30 3.64 -10.47
CA TRP A 123 5.28 3.34 -11.49
C TRP A 123 4.11 4.34 -11.41
N THR A 124 3.60 4.59 -10.20
CA THR A 124 2.47 5.51 -9.97
C THR A 124 2.81 6.95 -10.33
N ILE A 125 3.99 7.46 -9.96
CA ILE A 125 4.38 8.83 -10.32
C ILE A 125 4.55 8.98 -11.83
N THR A 126 5.07 7.95 -12.52
CA THR A 126 5.20 7.97 -13.97
C THR A 126 3.80 8.03 -14.61
N HIS A 127 2.88 7.16 -14.18
CA HIS A 127 1.49 7.19 -14.64
C HIS A 127 0.84 8.58 -14.43
N LEU A 128 0.95 9.14 -13.22
CA LEU A 128 0.35 10.44 -12.89
C LEU A 128 1.02 11.61 -13.61
N ALA A 129 2.33 11.54 -13.90
CA ALA A 129 3.04 12.57 -14.64
C ALA A 129 2.60 12.61 -16.10
N PHE A 130 2.40 11.44 -16.74
CA PHE A 130 1.80 11.38 -18.07
C PHE A 130 0.35 11.89 -18.04
N PHE A 131 -0.44 11.46 -17.04
CA PHE A 131 -1.81 11.93 -16.87
C PHE A 131 -1.90 13.46 -16.70
N ALA A 132 -0.97 14.08 -15.98
CA ALA A 132 -0.91 15.53 -15.84
C ALA A 132 -0.64 16.26 -17.17
N TRP A 133 0.03 15.59 -18.11
CA TRP A 133 0.35 16.13 -19.43
C TRP A 133 -0.80 15.94 -20.44
N ASP A 134 -1.31 14.72 -20.58
CA ASP A 134 -2.26 14.33 -21.63
C ASP A 134 -3.71 14.13 -21.17
N GLY A 135 -3.95 14.02 -19.85
CA GLY A 135 -5.27 13.74 -19.27
C GLY A 135 -5.74 12.28 -19.38
N VAL A 136 -4.90 11.38 -19.90
CA VAL A 136 -5.20 9.95 -20.08
C VAL A 136 -4.26 9.08 -19.23
N GLY A 137 -2.97 9.43 -19.20
CA GLY A 137 -1.94 8.67 -18.52
C GLY A 137 -1.70 7.29 -19.15
N ILE A 138 -0.92 6.46 -18.46
CA ILE A 138 -0.60 5.09 -18.91
C ILE A 138 -1.26 4.08 -17.98
N ASN A 139 -2.48 3.61 -18.30
CA ASN A 139 -3.27 2.73 -17.42
C ASN A 139 -2.52 1.47 -16.98
N THR A 140 -1.70 0.89 -17.86
CA THR A 140 -0.89 -0.30 -17.52
C THR A 140 0.11 -0.02 -16.40
N LEU A 141 0.74 1.17 -16.38
CA LEU A 141 1.63 1.57 -15.30
C LEU A 141 0.89 1.82 -13.99
N GLY A 142 -0.35 2.34 -14.06
CA GLY A 142 -1.22 2.46 -12.89
C GLY A 142 -1.48 1.09 -12.24
N ILE A 143 -1.95 0.12 -13.05
CA ILE A 143 -2.23 -1.24 -12.59
C ILE A 143 -0.96 -1.93 -12.05
N VAL A 144 0.17 -1.80 -12.75
CA VAL A 144 1.45 -2.37 -12.28
C VAL A 144 1.88 -1.72 -10.96
N GLY A 145 1.70 -0.40 -10.81
CA GLY A 145 1.95 0.32 -9.57
C GLY A 145 1.11 -0.21 -8.41
N ASP A 146 -0.18 -0.41 -8.62
CA ASP A 146 -1.11 -0.91 -7.61
C ASP A 146 -0.81 -2.36 -7.21
N VAL A 147 -0.58 -3.25 -8.19
CA VAL A 147 -0.20 -4.65 -7.91
C VAL A 147 1.14 -4.72 -7.17
N THR A 148 2.11 -3.89 -7.55
CA THR A 148 3.41 -3.83 -6.86
C THR A 148 3.26 -3.32 -5.42
N TYR A 149 2.36 -2.34 -5.20
CA TYR A 149 2.01 -1.87 -3.86
C TYR A 149 1.41 -3.00 -3.02
N MET A 150 0.40 -3.71 -3.54
CA MET A 150 -0.25 -4.82 -2.85
C MET A 150 0.76 -5.93 -2.49
N LEU A 151 1.69 -6.24 -3.41
CA LEU A 151 2.77 -7.19 -3.15
C LEU A 151 3.70 -6.70 -2.03
N SER A 152 4.07 -5.41 -2.03
CA SER A 152 4.88 -4.83 -0.95
C SER A 152 4.20 -4.96 0.42
N GLN A 153 2.92 -4.58 0.51
CA GLN A 153 2.11 -4.68 1.73
C GLN A 153 1.98 -6.13 2.20
N SER A 154 1.82 -7.07 1.27
CA SER A 154 1.79 -8.49 1.55
C SER A 154 3.13 -9.01 2.13
N VAL A 155 4.26 -8.68 1.51
CA VAL A 155 5.60 -9.08 2.03
C VAL A 155 5.87 -8.42 3.38
N PHE A 156 5.43 -7.18 3.58
CA PHE A 156 5.52 -6.50 4.86
C PHE A 156 4.68 -7.21 5.94
N MET A 157 3.44 -7.60 5.63
CA MET A 157 2.61 -8.37 6.56
C MET A 157 3.24 -9.71 6.94
N LEU A 158 3.83 -10.43 5.99
CA LEU A 158 4.58 -11.65 6.26
C LEU A 158 5.72 -11.41 7.27
N LEU A 159 6.50 -10.35 7.06
CA LEU A 159 7.56 -9.95 7.98
C LEU A 159 7.02 -9.72 9.40
N LEU A 160 5.89 -9.02 9.54
CA LEU A 160 5.30 -8.75 10.85
C LEU A 160 4.84 -10.02 11.57
N LEU A 161 4.21 -10.96 10.85
CA LEU A 161 3.78 -12.23 11.41
C LEU A 161 4.99 -13.10 11.84
N LEU A 162 6.06 -13.11 11.03
CA LEU A 162 7.30 -13.80 11.37
C LEU A 162 7.94 -13.22 12.64
N LEU A 163 7.98 -11.88 12.75
CA LEU A 163 8.49 -11.18 13.93
C LEU A 163 7.62 -11.45 15.16
N ALA A 164 6.29 -11.41 15.02
CA ALA A 164 5.34 -11.67 16.12
C ALA A 164 5.46 -13.10 16.68
N LYS A 165 5.76 -14.07 15.82
CA LYS A 165 6.03 -15.47 16.20
C LYS A 165 7.44 -15.68 16.80
N GLY A 166 8.25 -14.61 16.81
CA GLY A 166 9.61 -14.60 17.34
C GLY A 166 10.66 -15.26 16.45
N TRP A 167 10.37 -15.43 15.16
CA TRP A 167 11.35 -15.94 14.22
C TRP A 167 12.56 -15.00 14.13
N ALA A 168 13.76 -15.58 14.16
CA ALA A 168 15.07 -14.91 14.22
C ALA A 168 15.40 -14.17 15.54
N ILE A 169 14.44 -13.91 16.43
CA ILE A 169 14.65 -13.22 17.73
C ILE A 169 14.68 -14.20 18.91
N THR A 170 13.69 -15.09 18.99
CA THR A 170 13.48 -16.01 20.13
C THR A 170 13.63 -17.47 19.72
N ARG A 171 13.32 -17.81 18.46
CA ARG A 171 13.42 -19.17 17.93
C ARG A 171 14.19 -19.20 16.61
N THR A 172 15.19 -20.09 16.53
CA THR A 172 15.99 -20.37 15.32
C THR A 172 15.22 -21.22 14.30
N GLU A 173 14.36 -22.12 14.79
CA GLU A 173 13.48 -22.94 13.98
C GLU A 173 12.01 -22.67 14.27
N LEU A 174 11.22 -22.67 13.21
CA LEU A 174 9.79 -22.40 13.26
C LEU A 174 9.10 -23.71 12.88
N THR A 175 8.41 -24.33 13.82
CA THR A 175 7.83 -25.68 13.66
C THR A 175 6.73 -25.76 12.60
N TRP A 176 6.21 -24.62 12.15
CA TRP A 176 5.10 -24.52 11.19
C TRP A 176 5.34 -23.47 10.09
N LYS A 177 6.58 -23.35 9.58
CA LYS A 177 6.91 -22.46 8.43
C LYS A 177 5.95 -22.64 7.24
N PRO A 178 5.76 -23.84 6.67
CA PRO A 178 4.98 -23.98 5.45
C PRO A 178 3.53 -23.53 5.64
N VAL A 179 2.94 -23.77 6.81
CA VAL A 179 1.57 -23.32 7.10
C VAL A 179 1.46 -21.79 7.11
N LEU A 180 2.42 -21.10 7.74
CA LEU A 180 2.44 -19.63 7.75
C LEU A 180 2.56 -19.06 6.33
N PHE A 181 3.48 -19.60 5.51
CA PHE A 181 3.64 -19.18 4.12
C PHE A 181 2.41 -19.52 3.26
N CYS A 182 1.76 -20.66 3.48
CA CYS A 182 0.52 -21.02 2.80
C CYS A 182 -0.61 -20.04 3.13
N ILE A 183 -0.81 -19.72 4.41
CA ILE A 183 -1.86 -18.77 4.82
C ILE A 183 -1.56 -17.37 4.27
N TRP A 184 -0.30 -16.93 4.31
CA TRP A 184 0.12 -15.67 3.70
C TRP A 184 -0.12 -15.64 2.19
N LEU A 185 0.19 -16.74 1.49
CA LEU A 185 -0.04 -16.85 0.06
C LEU A 185 -1.54 -16.79 -0.26
N ILE A 186 -2.37 -17.53 0.49
CA ILE A 186 -3.83 -17.49 0.35
C ILE A 186 -4.34 -16.07 0.58
N TYR A 187 -3.88 -15.39 1.63
CA TYR A 187 -4.23 -13.99 1.89
C TYR A 187 -3.89 -13.09 0.70
N SER A 188 -2.67 -13.22 0.17
CA SER A 188 -2.21 -12.43 -0.97
C SER A 188 -3.03 -12.68 -2.22
N CYS A 189 -3.37 -13.96 -2.50
CA CYS A 189 -4.23 -14.34 -3.61
C CYS A 189 -5.64 -13.74 -3.45
N ILE A 190 -6.24 -13.83 -2.26
CA ILE A 190 -7.56 -13.25 -2.00
C ILE A 190 -7.53 -11.74 -2.24
N GLN A 191 -6.52 -11.03 -1.75
CA GLN A 191 -6.38 -9.59 -1.97
C GLN A 191 -6.31 -9.23 -3.46
N ILE A 192 -5.48 -9.95 -4.24
CA ILE A 192 -5.38 -9.73 -5.69
C ILE A 192 -6.71 -10.04 -6.40
N LEU A 193 -7.40 -11.12 -6.02
CA LEU A 193 -8.70 -11.47 -6.60
C LEU A 193 -9.76 -10.39 -6.32
N LEU A 194 -9.81 -9.85 -5.10
CA LEU A 194 -10.72 -8.77 -4.74
C LEU A 194 -10.40 -7.48 -5.51
N TYR A 195 -9.12 -7.18 -5.73
CA TYR A 195 -8.71 -6.05 -6.57
C TYR A 195 -9.14 -6.24 -8.03
N ILE A 196 -8.95 -7.43 -8.61
CA ILE A 196 -9.40 -7.73 -9.98
C ILE A 196 -10.92 -7.59 -10.07
N TRP A 197 -11.67 -8.15 -9.11
CA TRP A 197 -13.12 -8.01 -9.04
C TRP A 197 -13.53 -6.54 -9.03
N ASN A 198 -12.90 -5.74 -8.17
CA ASN A 198 -13.18 -4.31 -8.09
C ASN A 198 -12.93 -3.59 -9.42
N MET A 199 -11.88 -3.98 -10.15
CA MET A 199 -11.56 -3.41 -11.47
C MET A 199 -12.51 -3.86 -12.59
N THR A 200 -13.15 -5.03 -12.48
CA THR A 200 -14.02 -5.58 -13.55
C THR A 200 -15.51 -5.33 -13.36
N GLU A 201 -15.99 -5.36 -12.11
CA GLU A 201 -17.43 -5.34 -11.79
C GLU A 201 -17.93 -3.96 -11.32
N VAL A 202 -17.05 -3.07 -10.87
CA VAL A 202 -17.45 -1.72 -10.46
C VAL A 202 -17.41 -0.80 -11.66
N ASP A 203 -18.59 -0.41 -12.14
CA ASP A 203 -18.72 0.56 -13.23
C ASP A 203 -18.09 1.90 -12.84
N VAL A 204 -17.24 2.45 -13.72
CA VAL A 204 -16.52 3.73 -13.55
C VAL A 204 -17.48 4.92 -13.29
N ILE A 205 -18.77 4.76 -13.58
CA ILE A 205 -19.80 5.80 -13.48
C ILE A 205 -20.39 5.89 -12.06
N GLU A 206 -20.38 4.80 -11.29
CA GLU A 206 -20.81 4.81 -9.90
C GLU A 206 -19.60 5.06 -8.99
N GLU A 207 -19.51 6.27 -8.43
CA GLU A 207 -18.50 6.73 -7.46
C GLU A 207 -18.69 6.03 -6.08
N ILE A 208 -18.81 4.70 -6.11
CA ILE A 208 -18.91 3.82 -4.95
C ILE A 208 -17.49 3.50 -4.52
N ASP A 209 -17.15 3.87 -3.29
CA ASP A 209 -15.87 3.50 -2.71
C ASP A 209 -15.71 1.99 -2.66
N GLU A 210 -14.47 1.51 -2.82
CA GLU A 210 -14.11 0.10 -2.64
C GLU A 210 -14.69 -0.48 -1.33
N TYR A 211 -14.72 0.30 -0.24
CA TYR A 211 -15.23 -0.12 1.08
C TYR A 211 -16.76 -0.03 1.25
N GLN A 212 -17.47 0.50 0.26
CA GLN A 212 -18.93 0.42 0.17
C GLN A 212 -19.39 -0.84 -0.59
N THR A 213 -18.45 -1.52 -1.27
CA THR A 213 -18.72 -2.76 -2.00
C THR A 213 -18.57 -4.01 -1.12
N TYR A 214 -19.18 -5.12 -1.53
CA TYR A 214 -19.01 -6.42 -0.86
C TYR A 214 -17.52 -6.86 -0.78
N PRO A 215 -16.70 -6.76 -1.85
CA PRO A 215 -15.26 -6.97 -1.79
C PRO A 215 -14.55 -6.22 -0.66
N GLY A 216 -14.87 -4.94 -0.47
CA GLY A 216 -14.25 -4.11 0.56
C GLY A 216 -14.50 -4.62 1.98
N TRP A 217 -15.75 -4.98 2.30
CA TRP A 217 -16.10 -5.54 3.61
C TRP A 217 -15.46 -6.92 3.85
N ILE A 218 -15.36 -7.75 2.82
CA ILE A 218 -14.67 -9.05 2.92
C ILE A 218 -13.18 -8.84 3.23
N SER A 219 -12.52 -7.93 2.51
CA SER A 219 -11.11 -7.57 2.75
C SER A 219 -10.90 -7.05 4.18
N LEU A 220 -11.85 -6.25 4.68
CA LEU A 220 -11.83 -5.72 6.03
C LEU A 220 -11.96 -6.80 7.11
N CYS A 221 -12.93 -7.70 6.98
CA CYS A 221 -13.11 -8.83 7.87
C CYS A 221 -11.87 -9.72 7.92
N PHE A 222 -11.26 -9.99 6.76
CA PHE A 222 -10.02 -10.77 6.70
C PHE A 222 -8.87 -10.06 7.43
N ARG A 223 -8.74 -8.73 7.27
CA ARG A 223 -7.72 -7.95 7.98
C ARG A 223 -7.91 -7.99 9.50
N LEU A 224 -9.15 -8.01 10.00
CA LEU A 224 -9.43 -8.19 11.43
C LEU A 224 -9.04 -9.59 11.93
N ILE A 225 -9.29 -10.65 11.14
CA ILE A 225 -8.87 -12.01 11.47
C ILE A 225 -7.34 -12.09 11.58
N VAL A 226 -6.60 -11.54 10.62
CA VAL A 226 -5.13 -11.51 10.67
C VAL A 226 -4.63 -10.68 11.85
N THR A 227 -5.31 -9.58 12.18
CA THR A 227 -4.97 -8.76 13.36
C THR A 227 -5.12 -9.55 14.67
N ALA A 228 -6.23 -10.28 14.81
CA ALA A 228 -6.46 -11.14 15.98
C ALA A 228 -5.38 -12.24 16.08
N TRP A 229 -5.02 -12.84 14.94
CA TRP A 229 -3.96 -13.84 14.90
C TRP A 229 -2.59 -13.24 15.25
N PHE A 230 -2.23 -12.09 14.70
CA PHE A 230 -1.01 -11.35 15.04
C PHE A 230 -0.91 -11.09 16.55
N LEU A 231 -1.99 -10.59 17.16
CA LEU A 231 -2.04 -10.34 18.61
C LEU A 231 -1.89 -11.63 19.44
N SER A 232 -2.50 -12.73 18.98
CA SER A 232 -2.37 -14.03 19.63
C SER A 232 -0.94 -14.56 19.58
N GLU A 233 -0.28 -14.50 18.43
CA GLU A 233 1.13 -14.92 18.27
C GLU A 233 2.08 -14.03 19.05
N LEU A 234 1.85 -12.71 19.02
CA LEU A 234 2.63 -11.75 19.80
C LEU A 234 2.50 -12.03 21.30
N ARG A 235 1.28 -12.24 21.80
CA ARG A 235 1.04 -12.58 23.21
C ARG A 235 1.71 -13.88 23.61
N SER A 236 1.56 -14.93 22.80
CA SER A 236 2.22 -16.22 23.03
C SER A 236 3.74 -16.05 23.17
N THR A 237 4.36 -15.33 22.22
CA THR A 237 5.79 -15.04 22.25
C THR A 237 6.22 -14.21 23.46
N MET A 238 5.42 -13.23 23.88
CA MET A 238 5.72 -12.42 25.08
C MET A 238 5.60 -13.20 26.38
N VAL A 239 4.74 -14.21 26.46
CA VAL A 239 4.59 -15.08 27.65
C VAL A 239 5.74 -16.07 27.75
N ASP A 240 6.23 -16.56 26.61
CA ASP A 240 7.36 -17.50 26.56
C ASP A 240 8.72 -16.82 26.82
N GLU A 241 8.83 -15.51 26.59
CA GLU A 241 10.09 -14.77 26.66
C GLU A 241 10.34 -14.20 28.07
N ASN A 242 11.44 -14.63 28.71
CA ASN A 242 11.83 -14.17 30.05
C ASN A 242 12.79 -12.96 30.03
N ASP A 243 13.40 -12.62 28.89
CA ASP A 243 14.29 -11.46 28.79
C ASP A 243 13.52 -10.14 28.70
N HIS A 244 13.70 -9.28 29.72
CA HIS A 244 13.07 -7.97 29.83
C HIS A 244 13.47 -7.01 28.69
N ARG A 245 14.62 -7.21 28.04
CA ARG A 245 15.05 -6.41 26.89
C ARG A 245 14.24 -6.76 25.65
N LYS A 246 14.07 -8.05 25.37
CA LYS A 246 13.27 -8.56 24.25
C LYS A 246 11.78 -8.28 24.45
N LEU A 247 11.27 -8.42 25.68
CA LEU A 247 9.89 -8.07 26.00
C LEU A 247 9.57 -6.60 25.73
N ARG A 248 10.48 -5.68 26.09
CA ARG A 248 10.32 -4.26 25.74
C ARG A 248 10.33 -4.03 24.24
N PHE A 249 11.17 -4.74 23.48
CA PHE A 249 11.13 -4.70 22.02
C PHE A 249 9.74 -5.12 21.49
N TYR A 250 9.22 -6.26 21.95
CA TYR A 250 7.90 -6.76 21.54
C TYR A 250 6.75 -5.83 21.89
N LEU A 251 6.82 -5.15 23.02
CA LEU A 251 5.79 -4.19 23.43
C LEU A 251 5.78 -2.96 22.51
N HIS A 252 6.94 -2.39 22.18
CA HIS A 252 7.02 -1.26 21.25
C HIS A 252 6.65 -1.68 19.81
N PHE A 253 7.11 -2.86 19.39
CA PHE A 253 6.73 -3.46 18.11
C PHE A 253 5.22 -3.65 18.01
N GLY A 254 4.62 -4.32 19.00
CA GLY A 254 3.19 -4.59 19.05
C GLY A 254 2.35 -3.31 19.05
N ALA A 255 2.69 -2.33 19.90
CA ALA A 255 1.96 -1.07 19.97
C ALA A 255 2.00 -0.29 18.65
N GLY A 256 3.18 -0.18 18.03
CA GLY A 256 3.35 0.51 16.74
C GLY A 256 2.61 -0.21 15.60
N MET A 257 2.78 -1.53 15.49
CA MET A 257 2.20 -2.31 14.42
C MET A 257 0.69 -2.52 14.56
N LEU A 258 0.16 -2.52 15.79
CA LEU A 258 -1.29 -2.56 16.01
C LEU A 258 -2.00 -1.36 15.38
N CYS A 259 -1.39 -0.17 15.45
CA CYS A 259 -1.91 1.02 14.78
C CYS A 259 -2.01 0.79 13.26
N TRP A 260 -1.00 0.14 12.66
CA TRP A 260 -0.99 -0.19 11.24
C TRP A 260 -2.03 -1.27 10.85
N PHE A 261 -2.32 -2.22 11.73
CA PHE A 261 -3.35 -3.22 11.47
C PHE A 261 -4.76 -2.61 11.54
N VAL A 262 -5.00 -1.73 12.52
CA VAL A 262 -6.33 -1.21 12.87
C VAL A 262 -6.72 0.03 12.06
N TYR A 263 -5.78 0.80 11.48
CA TYR A 263 -6.15 2.03 10.76
C TYR A 263 -7.15 1.78 9.64
N LEU A 264 -7.01 0.70 8.86
CA LEU A 264 -7.87 0.48 7.69
C LEU A 264 -9.35 0.31 8.09
N PRO A 265 -9.71 -0.56 9.07
CA PRO A 265 -11.08 -0.61 9.59
C PRO A 265 -11.60 0.72 10.12
N VAL A 266 -10.77 1.45 10.86
CA VAL A 266 -11.16 2.74 11.44
C VAL A 266 -11.43 3.77 10.34
N VAL A 267 -10.56 3.85 9.34
CA VAL A 267 -10.69 4.75 8.20
C VAL A 267 -11.92 4.40 7.37
N ALA A 268 -12.16 3.11 7.11
CA ALA A 268 -13.35 2.66 6.37
C ALA A 268 -14.66 3.10 7.05
N LEU A 269 -14.74 2.97 8.39
CA LEU A 269 -15.92 3.43 9.15
C LEU A 269 -16.09 4.95 9.11
N ILE A 270 -14.99 5.71 9.20
CA ILE A 270 -15.04 7.17 9.14
C ILE A 270 -15.41 7.63 7.72
N ALA A 271 -14.91 6.95 6.69
CA ALA A 271 -15.18 7.28 5.29
C ALA A 271 -16.66 7.21 4.93
N LEU A 272 -17.46 6.39 5.63
CA LEU A 272 -18.92 6.34 5.47
C LEU A 272 -19.62 7.69 5.78
N GLN A 273 -19.00 8.54 6.59
CA GLN A 273 -19.53 9.86 6.97
C GLN A 273 -18.92 11.01 6.14
N VAL A 274 -17.90 10.72 5.32
CA VAL A 274 -17.23 11.71 4.48
C VAL A 274 -17.94 11.80 3.13
N SER A 275 -18.17 13.02 2.64
CA SER A 275 -18.75 13.24 1.31
C SER A 275 -17.87 12.63 0.22
N ALA A 276 -18.47 12.02 -0.81
CA ALA A 276 -17.76 11.34 -1.91
C ALA A 276 -16.55 12.15 -2.44
N LEU A 277 -16.76 13.43 -2.74
CA LEU A 277 -15.74 14.39 -3.20
C LEU A 277 -14.40 14.43 -2.44
N TRP A 278 -14.43 14.16 -1.12
CA TRP A 278 -13.25 14.23 -0.25
C TRP A 278 -12.79 12.86 0.24
N ARG A 279 -13.62 11.85 0.04
CA ARG A 279 -13.49 10.53 0.65
C ARG A 279 -12.26 9.79 0.15
N GLN A 280 -12.05 9.77 -1.18
CA GLN A 280 -10.85 9.19 -1.78
C GLN A 280 -9.56 9.84 -1.28
N LYS A 281 -9.51 11.19 -1.23
CA LYS A 281 -8.35 11.94 -0.70
C LYS A 281 -8.06 11.59 0.75
N PHE A 282 -9.11 11.52 1.56
CA PHE A 282 -9.03 11.20 2.98
C PHE A 282 -8.46 9.80 3.20
N ILE A 283 -9.03 8.78 2.54
CA ILE A 283 -8.60 7.39 2.65
C ILE A 283 -7.14 7.26 2.20
N LEU A 284 -6.82 7.74 0.99
CA LEU A 284 -5.48 7.62 0.43
C LEU A 284 -4.43 8.38 1.25
N GLY A 285 -4.79 9.56 1.78
CA GLY A 285 -3.92 10.35 2.66
C GLY A 285 -3.59 9.63 3.96
N ILE A 286 -4.61 9.09 4.66
CA ILE A 286 -4.38 8.37 5.92
C ILE A 286 -3.63 7.06 5.67
N SER A 287 -4.00 6.28 4.65
CA SER A 287 -3.31 5.04 4.32
C SER A 287 -1.83 5.28 4.05
N SER A 288 -1.48 6.27 3.22
CA SER A 288 -0.07 6.60 2.96
C SER A 288 0.69 7.02 4.23
N CYS A 289 0.05 7.79 5.14
CA CYS A 289 0.66 8.16 6.42
C CYS A 289 0.87 6.95 7.34
N ALA A 290 -0.14 6.09 7.47
CA ALA A 290 -0.10 4.92 8.34
C ALA A 290 0.94 3.90 7.86
N ASP A 291 0.97 3.63 6.55
CA ASP A 291 1.97 2.74 5.95
C ASP A 291 3.37 3.30 6.15
N PHE A 292 3.60 4.58 5.82
CA PHE A 292 4.90 5.20 6.03
C PHE A 292 5.37 5.09 7.48
N LEU A 293 4.49 5.39 8.44
CA LEU A 293 4.80 5.29 9.86
C LEU A 293 5.18 3.86 10.25
N ALA A 294 4.48 2.85 9.73
CA ALA A 294 4.80 1.45 9.98
C ALA A 294 6.19 1.06 9.45
N TYR A 295 6.52 1.43 8.21
CA TYR A 295 7.86 1.20 7.67
C TYR A 295 8.92 1.94 8.50
N ALA A 296 8.67 3.19 8.91
CA ALA A 296 9.59 3.96 9.74
C ALA A 296 9.82 3.33 11.12
N ILE A 297 8.76 2.84 11.78
CA ILE A 297 8.85 2.13 13.06
C ILE A 297 9.70 0.87 12.90
N VAL A 298 9.48 0.08 11.85
CA VAL A 298 10.25 -1.15 11.59
C VAL A 298 11.71 -0.83 11.24
N THR A 299 11.99 0.19 10.44
CA THR A 299 13.36 0.67 10.18
C THR A 299 14.07 1.06 11.49
N HIS A 300 13.38 1.77 12.38
CA HIS A 300 13.94 2.16 13.67
C HIS A 300 14.16 0.95 14.59
N LEU A 301 13.23 -0.02 14.62
CA LEU A 301 13.35 -1.23 15.44
C LEU A 301 14.47 -2.16 14.95
N LEU A 302 14.62 -2.29 13.63
CA LEU A 302 15.63 -3.16 13.00
C LEU A 302 17.00 -2.49 12.89
N TRP A 303 17.16 -1.25 13.35
CA TRP A 303 18.40 -0.49 13.22
C TRP A 303 19.61 -1.21 13.85
N PRO A 304 20.79 -1.24 13.18
CA PRO A 304 21.87 -2.16 13.53
C PRO A 304 22.36 -2.12 14.97
N THR A 305 22.39 -0.93 15.59
CA THR A 305 22.87 -0.78 16.98
C THR A 305 21.95 -1.44 18.01
N ARG A 306 20.67 -1.61 17.69
CA ARG A 306 19.66 -2.22 18.57
C ARG A 306 19.40 -3.67 18.21
N SER A 307 19.31 -3.97 16.93
CA SER A 307 18.97 -5.31 16.45
C SER A 307 20.03 -6.37 16.81
N GLN A 308 21.32 -5.99 16.92
CA GLN A 308 22.36 -6.88 17.44
C GLN A 308 22.13 -7.34 18.90
N GLN A 309 21.38 -6.57 19.70
CA GLN A 309 21.08 -6.92 21.10
C GLN A 309 19.87 -7.87 21.22
N TYR A 310 19.03 -7.94 20.19
CA TYR A 310 17.78 -8.68 20.21
C TYR A 310 17.83 -9.96 19.36
N PHE A 311 18.52 -9.92 18.23
CA PHE A 311 18.74 -11.09 17.41
C PHE A 311 19.79 -11.97 18.04
N GLN A 312 19.46 -13.25 18.23
CA GLN A 312 20.44 -14.27 18.55
C GLN A 312 21.38 -14.38 17.34
N LEU A 313 22.48 -13.63 17.39
CA LEU A 313 23.64 -13.90 16.58
C LEU A 313 23.92 -15.39 16.82
N LYS A 314 23.86 -16.21 15.77
CA LYS A 314 24.73 -17.38 15.74
C LYS A 314 26.12 -16.80 15.93
N SER A 315 26.60 -16.71 17.17
CA SER A 315 28.02 -16.87 17.39
C SER A 315 28.31 -18.18 16.67
N VAL A 316 29.12 -18.09 15.63
CA VAL A 316 29.86 -19.25 15.13
C VAL A 316 30.84 -19.57 16.25
N VAL A 317 30.29 -20.10 17.34
CA VAL A 317 31.01 -20.89 18.31
C VAL A 317 30.45 -22.25 17.96
N ASP A 318 31.20 -22.94 17.11
CA ASP A 318 30.99 -24.35 16.86
C ASP A 318 30.88 -25.00 18.25
N PRO A 319 29.86 -25.82 18.54
CA PRO A 319 29.83 -26.60 19.79
C PRO A 319 31.14 -27.38 20.01
N GLY A 320 31.90 -27.64 18.92
CA GLY A 320 33.27 -28.12 18.96
C GLY A 320 34.23 -27.23 19.76
N ASP A 321 34.20 -25.91 19.56
CA ASP A 321 35.14 -24.96 20.22
C ASP A 321 34.89 -24.88 21.74
N GLU A 322 33.63 -24.87 22.20
CA GLU A 322 33.33 -24.93 23.65
C GLU A 322 33.73 -26.27 24.26
N LEU A 323 33.54 -27.38 23.53
CA LEU A 323 33.98 -28.71 23.96
C LEU A 323 35.51 -28.84 23.97
N GLU A 324 36.21 -28.13 23.09
CA GLU A 324 37.67 -28.08 23.03
C GLU A 324 38.23 -27.24 24.18
N GLU A 325 37.67 -26.05 24.45
CA GLU A 325 38.00 -25.24 25.63
C GLU A 325 37.70 -25.98 26.95
N LEU A 326 36.58 -26.69 27.04
CA LEU A 326 36.24 -27.53 28.19
C LEU A 326 37.22 -28.70 28.34
N ASN A 327 37.68 -29.32 27.24
CA ASN A 327 38.67 -30.40 27.29
C ASN A 327 40.08 -29.90 27.65
N GLU A 328 40.42 -28.66 27.30
CA GLU A 328 41.69 -28.02 27.64
C GLU A 328 41.72 -27.41 29.05
N ALA A 329 40.58 -27.36 29.75
CA ALA A 329 40.53 -26.92 31.14
C ALA A 329 41.49 -27.75 32.03
N PRO A 330 42.26 -27.11 32.92
CA PRO A 330 43.35 -27.76 33.67
C PRO A 330 42.89 -28.96 34.52
N GLN A 331 41.61 -28.99 34.92
CA GLN A 331 41.02 -30.11 35.67
C GLN A 331 40.86 -31.38 34.80
N ASN A 332 40.57 -31.23 33.51
CA ASN A 332 40.34 -32.33 32.58
C ASN A 332 41.65 -32.86 31.98
N VAL A 333 42.63 -31.96 31.77
CA VAL A 333 43.99 -32.34 31.34
C VAL A 333 44.68 -33.20 32.41
N GLN A 334 44.57 -32.83 33.69
CA GLN A 334 45.14 -33.61 34.81
C GLN A 334 44.50 -35.01 34.96
N GLN A 335 43.22 -35.15 34.63
CA GLN A 335 42.55 -36.46 34.63
C GLN A 335 43.05 -37.38 33.50
N ARG A 336 43.42 -36.84 32.34
CA ARG A 336 44.04 -37.62 31.25
C ARG A 336 45.44 -38.10 31.61
N THR A 337 46.27 -37.25 32.22
CA THR A 337 47.65 -37.63 32.58
C THR A 337 47.72 -38.68 33.69
N ARG A 338 46.67 -38.79 34.53
CA ARG A 338 46.56 -39.84 35.56
C ARG A 338 46.14 -41.22 35.03
N LYS A 339 45.69 -41.32 33.78
CA LYS A 339 45.17 -42.56 33.18
C LYS A 339 46.13 -43.22 32.18
N VAL A 340 47.36 -42.70 32.05
CA VAL A 340 48.43 -43.29 31.21
C VAL A 340 49.45 -43.98 32.10
#